data_AF-A0A7S3NQV8-F1
#
_entry.id   AF-A0A7S3NQV8-F1
#
_cell.length_a   1.000
_cell.length_b   1.000
_cell.length_c   1.000
_cell.angle_alpha   90.00
_cell.angle_beta   90.00
_cell.angle_gamma   90.00
#
_symmetry.space_group_name_H-M   'P 1'
#
loop_
_entity.id
_entity.type
_entity.pdbx_description
1 polymer ?
#
loop_
_entity_poly.entity_id
_entity_poly.type
_entity_poly.pdbx_seq_one_letter_code
_entity_poly.pdbx_strand_id
1 'polypeptide(L)'
;MHWDQHINIWTKWLGKCFNYLNQHFVKQNSLETVSQKAESLFKTQVFMSIKINVYKAIMEEFEKERDGNVVDTHSLQQTIQMIIRFGENRDNEEEDFYKELEEMYIKETSLYYSIRGPKYLKEYTC
;
A
#
# COMPACT_ATOMS: atom_id res chain seq x y z
N MET A 1 22.29 12.60 -8.71
CA MET A 1 22.35 11.46 -7.78
C MET A 1 22.28 11.94 -6.33
N HIS A 2 21.16 12.52 -5.89
CA HIS A 2 20.96 12.91 -4.48
C HIS A 2 19.58 12.50 -3.94
N TRP A 3 18.68 12.01 -4.79
CA TRP A 3 17.32 11.65 -4.40
C TRP A 3 17.25 10.26 -3.74
N ASP A 4 17.99 9.28 -4.28
CA ASP A 4 18.04 7.91 -3.74
C ASP A 4 18.59 7.85 -2.32
N GLN A 5 19.57 8.71 -2.00
CA GLN A 5 20.13 8.79 -0.65
C GLN A 5 19.13 9.37 0.34
N HIS A 6 18.40 10.43 -0.05
CA HIS A 6 17.36 10.99 0.81
C HIS A 6 16.22 9.99 1.05
N ILE A 7 15.69 9.34 0.02
CA ILE A 7 14.65 8.30 0.17
C ILE A 7 15.09 7.17 1.10
N ASN A 8 16.34 6.73 1.00
CA ASN A 8 16.88 5.63 1.80
C ASN A 8 17.07 6.03 3.28
N ILE A 9 17.40 7.31 3.53
CA ILE A 9 17.47 7.86 4.89
C ILE A 9 16.06 7.93 5.49
N TRP A 10 15.07 8.46 4.76
CA TRP A 10 13.70 8.58 5.27
C TRP A 10 13.04 7.23 5.54
N THR A 11 13.23 6.23 4.66
CA THR A 11 12.70 4.87 4.87
C THR A 11 13.36 4.15 6.05
N LYS A 12 14.68 4.27 6.23
CA LYS A 12 15.39 3.74 7.41
C LYS A 12 15.02 4.47 8.70
N TRP A 13 14.80 5.77 8.64
CA TRP A 13 14.41 6.59 9.78
C TRP A 13 12.97 6.24 10.21
N LEU A 14 12.05 6.12 9.25
CA LEU A 14 10.68 5.67 9.48
C LEU A 14 10.66 4.26 10.09
N GLY A 15 11.41 3.30 9.51
CA GLY A 15 11.48 1.94 10.06
C GLY A 15 11.98 1.88 11.51
N LYS A 16 12.96 2.72 11.86
CA LYS A 16 13.48 2.82 13.25
C LYS A 16 12.51 3.53 14.19
N CYS A 17 11.85 4.59 13.75
CA CYS A 17 10.82 5.29 14.53
C CYS A 17 9.65 4.37 14.85
N PHE A 18 9.16 3.59 13.87
CA PHE A 18 8.09 2.64 14.08
C PHE A 18 8.49 1.51 15.02
N ASN A 19 9.69 0.93 14.87
CA ASN A 19 10.16 -0.11 15.79
C ASN A 19 10.33 0.40 17.24
N TYR A 20 10.88 1.61 17.42
CA TYR A 20 11.07 2.21 18.73
C TYR A 20 9.74 2.51 19.45
N LEU A 21 8.78 3.07 18.70
CA LEU A 21 7.43 3.32 19.21
C LEU A 21 6.70 2.03 19.56
N ASN A 22 6.83 0.99 18.73
CA ASN A 22 6.15 -0.29 18.91
C ASN A 22 6.68 -1.10 20.11
N GLN A 23 7.99 -1.10 20.36
CA GLN A 23 8.58 -1.88 21.45
C GLN A 23 8.42 -1.25 22.84
N HIS A 24 8.49 0.09 22.95
CA HIS A 24 8.57 0.75 24.25
C HIS A 24 7.26 1.40 24.71
N PHE A 25 6.38 1.82 23.80
CA PHE A 25 5.20 2.61 24.15
C PHE A 25 3.94 1.76 24.37
N VAL A 26 3.85 0.59 23.72
CA VAL A 26 2.66 -0.29 23.71
C VAL A 26 2.50 -1.09 25.02
N LYS A 27 3.59 -1.38 25.74
CA LYS A 27 3.55 -2.27 26.91
C LYS A 27 3.12 -1.60 28.22
N GLN A 28 3.07 -0.26 28.31
CA GLN A 28 3.01 0.40 29.62
C GLN A 28 1.69 1.07 30.03
N ASN A 29 0.74 1.40 29.14
CA ASN A 29 -0.42 2.22 29.56
C ASN A 29 -1.75 1.83 28.90
N SER A 30 -2.62 1.20 29.70
CA SER A 30 -4.02 0.87 29.42
C SER A 30 -4.93 2.10 29.55
N LEU A 31 -4.83 3.00 28.57
CA LEU A 31 -5.88 3.93 28.12
C LEU A 31 -6.20 3.57 26.65
N GLU A 32 -7.11 4.27 25.98
CA GLU A 32 -7.19 4.20 24.50
C GLU A 32 -5.76 4.37 23.99
N THR A 33 -5.20 3.26 23.48
CA THR A 33 -3.77 3.04 23.58
C THR A 33 -3.09 4.16 22.82
N VAL A 34 -1.96 4.69 23.31
CA VAL A 34 -1.22 5.71 22.54
C VAL A 34 -0.94 5.23 21.11
N SER A 35 -0.89 3.90 20.91
CA SER A 35 -0.93 3.26 19.60
C SER A 35 -2.13 3.66 18.73
N GLN A 36 -3.37 3.58 19.21
CA GLN A 36 -4.57 3.95 18.45
C GLN A 36 -4.59 5.44 18.09
N LYS A 37 -4.17 6.31 19.03
CA LYS A 37 -4.10 7.75 18.78
C LYS A 37 -2.97 8.13 17.81
N ALA A 38 -1.82 7.46 17.92
CA ALA A 38 -0.71 7.60 16.98
C ALA A 38 -1.07 7.07 15.59
N GLU A 39 -1.84 5.98 15.51
CA GLU A 39 -2.34 5.39 14.28
C GLU A 39 -3.32 6.32 13.56
N SER A 40 -4.27 6.91 14.30
CA SER A 40 -5.17 7.95 13.76
C SER A 40 -4.40 9.19 13.27
N LEU A 41 -3.45 9.69 14.06
CA LEU A 41 -2.60 10.82 13.65
C LEU A 41 -1.78 10.48 12.39
N PHE A 42 -1.22 9.26 12.32
CA PHE A 42 -0.46 8.80 11.17
C PHE A 42 -1.33 8.67 9.92
N LYS A 43 -2.55 8.11 10.06
CA LYS A 43 -3.54 8.06 8.98
C LYS A 43 -3.79 9.46 8.42
N THR A 44 -4.18 10.41 9.27
CA THR A 44 -4.57 11.75 8.84
C THR A 44 -3.40 12.60 8.32
N GLN A 45 -2.24 12.56 8.99
CA GLN A 45 -1.12 13.46 8.66
C GLN A 45 -0.17 12.90 7.61
N VAL A 46 -0.03 11.57 7.52
CA VAL A 46 0.95 10.94 6.63
C VAL A 46 0.24 10.17 5.54
N PHE A 47 -0.54 9.14 5.88
CA PHE A 47 -1.13 8.24 4.88
C PHE A 47 -2.01 8.99 3.87
N MET A 48 -2.89 9.88 4.32
CA MET A 48 -3.75 10.67 3.43
C MET A 48 -2.95 11.54 2.44
N SER A 49 -1.78 12.05 2.83
CA SER A 49 -0.93 12.86 1.95
C SER A 49 -0.18 12.03 0.90
N ILE A 50 0.08 10.75 1.17
CA ILE A 50 0.83 9.85 0.28
C ILE A 50 -0.05 8.80 -0.41
N LYS A 51 -1.34 8.70 -0.07
CA LYS A 51 -2.27 7.65 -0.51
C LYS A 51 -2.22 7.42 -2.01
N ILE A 52 -2.32 8.49 -2.80
CA ILE A 52 -2.30 8.45 -4.27
C ILE A 52 -0.97 7.87 -4.79
N ASN A 53 0.15 8.25 -4.20
CA ASN A 53 1.46 7.75 -4.60
C ASN A 53 1.63 6.27 -4.24
N VAL A 54 1.13 5.85 -3.07
CA VAL A 54 1.12 4.45 -2.65
C VAL A 54 0.27 3.61 -3.60
N TYR A 55 -0.93 4.09 -3.95
CA TYR A 55 -1.82 3.42 -4.89
C TYR A 55 -1.17 3.25 -6.26
N LYS A 56 -0.56 4.31 -6.77
CA LYS A 56 0.17 4.26 -8.04
C LYS A 56 1.33 3.27 -7.99
N ALA A 57 2.12 3.26 -6.92
CA ALA A 57 3.23 2.32 -6.77
C ALA A 57 2.74 0.86 -6.72
N ILE A 58 1.63 0.58 -6.03
CA ILE A 58 1.02 -0.76 -6.02
C ILE A 58 0.60 -1.19 -7.43
N MET A 59 -0.05 -0.32 -8.20
CA MET A 59 -0.46 -0.63 -9.58
C MET A 59 0.75 -0.87 -10.49
N GLU A 60 1.81 -0.06 -10.37
CA GLU A 60 3.06 -0.26 -11.10
C GLU A 60 3.71 -1.61 -10.79
N GLU A 61 3.68 -2.06 -9.53
CA GLU A 61 4.17 -3.40 -9.17
C GLU A 61 3.30 -4.52 -9.74
N PHE A 62 1.97 -4.37 -9.78
CA PHE A 62 1.10 -5.36 -10.43
C PHE A 62 1.34 -5.44 -11.94
N GLU A 63 1.59 -4.31 -12.61
CA GLU A 63 1.93 -4.31 -14.03
C GLU A 63 3.27 -5.02 -14.27
N LYS A 64 4.28 -4.74 -13.44
CA LYS A 64 5.58 -5.44 -13.49
C LYS A 64 5.42 -6.95 -13.31
N GLU A 65 4.62 -7.38 -12.33
CA GLU A 65 4.34 -8.81 -12.08
C GLU A 65 3.68 -9.46 -13.30
N ARG A 66 2.69 -8.79 -13.93
CA ARG A 66 2.01 -9.30 -15.14
C ARG A 66 2.92 -9.42 -16.35
N ASP A 67 3.96 -8.59 -16.42
CA ASP A 67 4.99 -8.66 -17.45
C ASP A 67 6.07 -9.72 -17.15
N GLY A 68 5.94 -10.44 -16.03
CA GLY A 68 6.84 -11.52 -15.64
C GLY A 68 8.07 -11.07 -14.86
N ASN A 69 8.08 -9.82 -14.37
CA ASN A 69 9.15 -9.36 -13.48
C ASN A 69 8.96 -9.92 -12.07
N VAL A 70 10.07 -10.14 -11.36
CA VAL A 70 10.04 -10.55 -9.96
C VAL A 70 9.69 -9.34 -9.10
N VAL A 71 8.60 -9.46 -8.35
CA VAL A 71 8.08 -8.44 -7.44
C VAL A 71 8.16 -8.95 -6.00
N ASP A 72 8.42 -8.03 -5.06
CA ASP A 72 8.37 -8.34 -3.63
C ASP A 72 6.91 -8.41 -3.16
N THR A 73 6.31 -9.58 -3.30
CA THR A 73 4.93 -9.86 -2.88
C THR A 73 4.72 -9.70 -1.38
N HIS A 74 5.77 -9.84 -0.56
CA HIS A 74 5.67 -9.64 0.88
C HIS A 74 5.50 -8.16 1.22
N SER A 75 6.28 -7.28 0.58
CA SER A 75 6.15 -5.83 0.75
C SER A 75 4.79 -5.33 0.26
N LEU A 76 4.29 -5.84 -0.87
CA LEU A 76 2.94 -5.54 -1.37
C LEU A 76 1.86 -5.96 -0.37
N GLN A 77 1.94 -7.19 0.14
CA GLN A 77 1.00 -7.72 1.11
C GLN A 77 0.96 -6.87 2.40
N GLN A 78 2.12 -6.48 2.93
CA GLN A 78 2.18 -5.61 4.11
C GLN A 78 1.55 -4.23 3.85
N THR A 79 1.77 -3.68 2.66
CA THR A 79 1.22 -2.38 2.27
C THR A 79 -0.30 -2.45 2.13
N ILE A 80 -0.83 -3.50 1.50
CA ILE A 80 -2.28 -3.71 1.37
C ILE A 80 -2.94 -3.93 2.74
N GLN A 81 -2.30 -4.71 3.63
CA GLN A 81 -2.78 -4.89 5.00
C GLN A 81 -2.84 -3.56 5.77
N MET A 82 -1.86 -2.67 5.55
CA MET A 82 -1.88 -1.32 6.13
C MET A 82 -3.06 -0.49 5.60
N ILE A 83 -3.36 -0.57 4.30
CA ILE A 83 -4.50 0.13 3.68
C ILE A 83 -5.82 -0.36 4.27
N ILE A 84 -6.01 -1.68 4.38
CA ILE A 84 -7.20 -2.28 5.01
C ILE A 84 -7.35 -1.78 6.44
N ARG A 85 -6.27 -1.86 7.24
CA ARG A 85 -6.27 -1.44 8.65
C ARG A 85 -6.65 0.04 8.83
N PHE A 86 -6.25 0.92 7.91
CA PHE A 86 -6.64 2.33 7.96
C PHE A 86 -8.08 2.59 7.46
N GLY A 87 -8.65 1.69 6.67
CA GLY A 87 -10.05 1.73 6.23
C GLY A 87 -11.02 1.21 7.30
N GLU A 88 -10.60 0.26 8.14
CA GLU A 88 -11.42 -0.40 9.17
C GLU A 88 -11.81 0.49 10.39
N ASN A 89 -11.69 1.82 10.30
CA ASN A 89 -12.11 2.68 11.41
C ASN A 89 -13.63 2.58 11.64
N ARG A 90 -14.00 2.12 12.84
CA ARG A 90 -15.38 1.76 13.24
C ARG A 90 -16.39 2.92 13.26
N ASP A 91 -15.92 4.15 13.13
CA ASP A 91 -16.74 5.35 13.36
C ASP A 91 -17.28 5.99 12.08
N ASN A 92 -16.73 5.68 10.89
CA ASN A 92 -17.17 6.23 9.62
C ASN A 92 -17.14 5.15 8.52
N GLU A 93 -18.31 4.68 8.08
CA GLU A 93 -18.48 3.73 6.96
C GLU A 93 -18.06 4.32 5.59
N GLU A 94 -17.70 5.60 5.53
CA GLU A 94 -17.43 6.33 4.27
C GLU A 94 -16.01 6.13 3.70
N GLU A 95 -15.02 5.71 4.48
CA GLU A 95 -13.61 5.63 4.03
C GLU A 95 -13.11 4.20 3.83
N ASP A 96 -13.67 3.48 2.85
CA ASP A 96 -13.16 2.16 2.45
C ASP A 96 -12.02 2.27 1.42
N PHE A 97 -10.81 2.53 1.93
CA PHE A 97 -9.61 2.62 1.10
C PHE A 97 -9.31 1.33 0.32
N TYR A 98 -9.63 0.17 0.89
CA TYR A 98 -9.41 -1.10 0.21
C TYR A 98 -10.32 -1.22 -1.01
N LYS A 99 -11.59 -0.84 -0.88
CA LYS A 99 -12.51 -0.80 -2.01
C LYS A 99 -12.06 0.13 -3.12
N GLU A 100 -11.55 1.33 -2.79
CA GLU A 100 -10.96 2.22 -3.80
C GLU A 100 -9.80 1.54 -4.56
N LEU A 101 -8.92 0.84 -3.83
CA LEU A 101 -7.79 0.11 -4.42
C LEU A 101 -8.28 -1.05 -5.32
N GLU A 102 -9.26 -1.81 -4.84
CA GLU A 102 -9.85 -2.94 -5.56
C GLU A 102 -10.52 -2.48 -6.87
N GLU A 103 -11.29 -1.40 -6.83
CA GLU A 103 -11.96 -0.85 -8.02
C GLU A 103 -10.94 -0.44 -9.11
N MET A 104 -9.84 0.21 -8.71
CA MET A 104 -8.76 0.52 -9.64
C MET A 104 -8.09 -0.73 -10.21
N TYR A 105 -7.78 -1.71 -9.34
CA TYR A 105 -7.14 -2.95 -9.74
C TYR A 105 -7.99 -3.71 -10.77
N ILE A 106 -9.30 -3.85 -10.52
CA ILE A 106 -10.23 -4.54 -11.43
C ILE A 106 -10.29 -3.80 -12.77
N LYS A 107 -10.40 -2.48 -12.75
CA LYS A 107 -10.45 -1.65 -13.96
C LYS A 107 -9.19 -1.83 -14.81
N GLU A 108 -8.02 -1.72 -14.20
CA GLU A 108 -6.74 -1.90 -14.91
C GLU A 108 -6.55 -3.33 -15.41
N THR A 109 -6.90 -4.33 -14.59
CA THR A 109 -6.83 -5.76 -14.98
C THR A 109 -7.70 -6.03 -16.20
N SER A 110 -8.94 -5.52 -16.19
CA SER A 110 -9.88 -5.63 -17.30
C SER A 110 -9.31 -5.01 -18.58
N LEU A 111 -8.79 -3.79 -18.49
CA LEU A 111 -8.16 -3.11 -19.63
C LEU A 111 -6.97 -3.89 -20.18
N TYR A 112 -6.07 -4.33 -19.30
CA TYR A 112 -4.86 -5.07 -19.67
C TYR A 112 -5.20 -6.35 -20.45
N TYR A 113 -6.10 -7.19 -19.93
CA TYR A 113 -6.48 -8.44 -20.61
C TYR A 113 -7.39 -8.24 -21.82
N SER A 114 -8.17 -7.15 -21.88
CA SER A 114 -8.95 -6.81 -23.09
C SER A 114 -8.05 -6.56 -24.30
N ILE A 115 -6.86 -5.98 -24.08
CA ILE A 115 -5.88 -5.67 -25.13
C ILE A 115 -4.99 -6.89 -25.41
N ARG A 116 -4.52 -7.57 -24.36
CA ARG A 116 -3.52 -8.65 -24.49
C ARG A 116 -4.15 -9.98 -24.92
N GLY A 117 -5.41 -10.23 -24.54
CA GLY A 117 -6.16 -11.44 -24.93
C GLY A 117 -6.22 -11.66 -26.46
N PRO A 118 -6.68 -10.68 -27.26
CA PRO A 118 -6.68 -10.81 -28.72
C PRO A 118 -5.29 -10.99 -29.34
N LYS A 119 -4.24 -10.39 -28.73
CA LYS A 119 -2.86 -10.58 -29.19
C LYS A 119 -2.40 -12.01 -28.96
N TYR A 120 -2.61 -12.55 -27.77
CA TYR A 120 -2.30 -13.94 -27.46
C TYR A 120 -3.06 -14.91 -28.36
N LEU A 121 -4.36 -14.67 -28.62
CA LEU A 121 -5.09 -15.52 -29.55
C LEU A 121 -4.41 -15.57 -30.92
N LYS A 122 -3.98 -14.43 -31.49
CA LYS A 122 -3.27 -14.38 -32.78
C LYS A 122 -1.88 -15.02 -32.75
N GLU A 123 -1.15 -14.90 -31.65
CA GLU A 123 0.21 -15.43 -31.50
C GLU A 123 0.22 -16.95 -31.28
N TYR A 124 -0.83 -17.50 -30.64
CA TYR A 124 -0.88 -18.90 -30.22
C TYR A 124 -1.95 -19.75 -30.92
N THR A 125 -2.75 -19.19 -31.84
CA THR A 125 -3.54 -20.01 -32.75
C THR A 125 -2.65 -20.54 -33.88
N CYS A 126 -2.50 -21.87 -33.91
CA CYS A 126 -1.91 -22.63 -35.02
C CYS A 126 -2.81 -22.59 -36.26
#